data_AF-A0A2I8DPM7-F1
#
_entry.id   AF-A0A2I8DPM7-F1
#
_cell.length_a   1.000
_cell.length_b   1.000
_cell.length_c   1.000
_cell.angle_alpha   90.00
_cell.angle_beta   90.00
_cell.angle_gamma   90.00
#
_symmetry.space_group_name_H-M   'P 1'
#
loop_
_entity.id
_entity.type
_entity.pdbx_description
1 polymer ?
#
loop_
_entity_poly.entity_id
_entity_poly.type
_entity_poly.pdbx_seq_one_letter_code
_entity_poly.pdbx_strand_id
1 'polypeptide(L)' 'MSVVSTRDETTPIQVEIRGPEESTERVGAGPYLCELLIKHYDVSRQHGVNWSGLTYAISLTEEGDWRYRVHYHYEQ' A
#
# COMPACT_ATOMS: atom_id res chain seq x y z
N MET A 1 11.81 -8.63 -7.75
CA MET A 1 12.03 -7.18 -7.52
C MET A 1 11.46 -6.85 -6.16
N SER A 2 12.31 -6.54 -5.17
CA SER A 2 11.89 -6.07 -3.85
C SER A 2 12.21 -4.58 -3.74
N VAL A 3 11.21 -3.78 -3.41
CA VAL A 3 11.39 -2.36 -3.08
C VAL A 3 11.59 -2.29 -1.57
N VAL A 4 12.77 -1.85 -1.14
CA VAL A 4 13.06 -1.55 0.26
C VAL A 4 12.66 -0.10 0.50
N SER A 5 11.60 0.12 1.27
CA SER A 5 11.24 1.45 1.77
C SER A 5 11.85 1.62 3.15
N THR A 6 12.93 2.39 3.26
CA THR A 6 13.44 2.86 4.54
C THR A 6 12.49 3.92 5.08
N ARG A 7 12.23 3.84 6.39
CA ARG A 7 11.37 4.73 7.18
C ARG A 7 11.90 6.17 7.12
N ASP A 8 11.60 6.87 6.04
CA ASP A 8 11.86 8.29 5.86
C ASP A 8 10.49 8.96 5.73
N GLU A 9 10.07 9.64 6.79
CA GLU A 9 8.79 10.38 6.86
C GLU A 9 8.69 11.48 5.77
N THR A 10 9.79 11.74 5.05
CA THR A 10 9.85 12.70 3.94
C THR A 10 9.65 12.06 2.56
N THR A 11 9.72 10.74 2.42
CA THR A 11 9.52 10.07 1.14
C THR A 11 8.02 9.83 0.92
N PRO A 12 7.37 10.52 -0.06
CA PRO A 12 5.96 10.32 -0.31
C PRO A 12 5.72 8.87 -0.70
N ILE A 13 4.77 8.19 -0.04
CA ILE A 13 4.35 6.84 -0.43
C ILE A 13 4.04 6.88 -1.94
N GLN A 14 4.66 6.00 -2.71
CA GLN A 14 4.45 5.91 -4.15
C GLN A 14 3.36 4.90 -4.44
N VAL A 15 2.45 5.24 -5.33
CA VAL A 15 1.45 4.34 -5.91
C VAL A 15 1.93 3.94 -7.28
N GLU A 16 2.14 2.64 -7.49
CA GLU A 16 2.49 2.08 -8.79
C GLU A 16 1.21 1.62 -9.51
N ILE A 17 0.91 2.25 -10.64
CA ILE A 17 -0.23 1.92 -11.51
C ILE A 17 0.32 1.07 -12.66
N ARG A 18 -0.13 -0.18 -12.75
CA ARG A 18 0.24 -1.11 -13.84
C ARG A 18 -0.89 -1.19 -14.86
N GLY A 19 -0.60 -0.76 -16.08
CA GLY A 19 -1.50 -0.87 -17.22
C GLY A 19 -1.43 -2.24 -17.92
N PRO A 20 -2.35 -2.48 -18.87
CA PRO A 20 -2.49 -3.77 -19.57
C PRO A 20 -1.31 -4.15 -20.49
N GLU A 21 -0.42 -3.22 -20.84
CA GLU A 21 0.72 -3.44 -21.75
C GLU A 21 2.08 -3.33 -21.01
N GLU A 22 2.14 -3.73 -19.75
CA GLU A 22 3.31 -3.56 -18.87
C GLU A 22 3.71 -2.08 -18.63
N SER A 23 2.88 -1.12 -19.06
CA SER A 23 3.09 0.28 -18.72
C SER A 23 2.98 0.47 -17.21
N THR A 24 3.98 1.13 -16.64
CA THR A 24 4.04 1.39 -15.20
C THR A 24 4.15 2.89 -14.98
N GLU A 25 3.14 3.47 -14.34
CA GLU A 25 3.16 4.86 -13.89
C GLU A 25 3.34 4.89 -12.36
N ARG A 26 4.18 5.81 -11.88
CA ARG A 26 4.35 6.06 -10.45
C ARG A 26 3.78 7.42 -10.12
N VAL A 27 2.78 7.44 -9.27
CA VAL A 27 2.17 8.67 -8.75
C VAL A 27 2.42 8.77 -7.26
N GLY A 28 2.68 9.98 -6.77
CA GLY A 28 2.74 10.22 -5.32
C GLY A 28 1.36 10.00 -4.69
N ALA A 29 1.29 9.24 -3.61
CA ALA A 29 0.11 9.18 -2.78
C ALA A 29 -0.17 10.58 -2.19
N GLY A 30 -1.44 11.00 -2.22
CA GLY A 30 -1.85 12.22 -1.55
C GLY A 30 -1.59 12.14 -0.03
N PRO A 31 -1.38 13.28 0.65
CA PRO A 31 -1.01 13.32 2.07
C PRO A 31 -1.94 12.49 2.98
N TYR A 32 -3.25 12.55 2.72
CA TYR A 32 -4.25 11.81 3.49
C TYR A 32 -4.08 10.28 3.42
N LEU A 33 -3.75 9.75 2.23
CA LEU A 33 -3.51 8.32 2.06
C LEU A 33 -2.23 7.89 2.81
N CYS A 34 -1.20 8.73 2.78
CA CYS A 34 0.03 8.49 3.54
C CYS A 34 -0.24 8.39 5.05
N GLU A 35 -0.96 9.36 5.61
CA GLU A 35 -1.30 9.39 7.04
C GLU A 35 -2.10 8.16 7.47
N LEU A 36 -3.08 7.74 6.66
CA LEU A 36 -3.88 6.54 6.93
C LEU A 36 -3.03 5.27 6.96
N LEU A 37 -2.11 5.11 6.01
CA LEU A 37 -1.25 3.93 5.93
C LEU A 37 -0.24 3.86 7.09
N ILE A 38 0.34 5.00 7.48
CA ILE A 38 1.22 5.10 8.65
C ILE A 38 0.46 4.75 9.92
N LYS A 39 -0.71 5.36 10.14
CA LYS A 39 -1.55 5.05 11.31
C LYS A 39 -1.94 3.57 11.36
N HIS A 40 -2.27 2.99 10.22
CA HIS A 40 -2.60 1.58 10.11
C HIS A 40 -1.43 0.66 10.51
N TYR A 41 -0.20 1.01 10.09
CA TYR A 41 1.02 0.33 10.54
C TYR A 41 1.21 0.42 12.06
N ASP A 42 1.11 1.62 12.62
CA ASP A 42 1.32 1.82 14.06
C ASP A 42 0.30 1.05 14.91
N VAL A 43 -0.98 1.09 14.54
CA VAL A 43 -2.04 0.31 15.21
C VAL A 43 -1.78 -1.19 15.10
N SER A 44 -1.37 -1.69 13.94
CA SER A 44 -1.05 -3.11 13.74
C SER A 44 0.03 -3.57 14.72
N ARG A 45 1.10 -2.78 14.88
CA ARG A 45 2.20 -3.10 15.80
C ARG A 45 1.79 -3.06 17.27
N GLN A 46 0.90 -2.14 17.66
CA GLN A 46 0.35 -2.09 19.01
C GLN A 46 -0.40 -3.39 19.37
N HIS A 47 -0.97 -4.08 18.39
CA HIS A 47 -1.63 -5.37 18.56
C HIS A 47 -0.72 -6.59 18.32
N GLY A 48 0.60 -6.39 18.24
CA GLY A 48 1.57 -7.47 18.03
C GLY A 48 1.62 -8.02 16.60
N VAL A 49 0.98 -7.33 15.64
CA VAL A 49 1.02 -7.70 14.22
C VAL A 49 2.21 -6.99 13.59
N ASN A 50 3.28 -7.74 13.31
CA ASN A 50 4.47 -7.21 12.65
C ASN A 50 4.52 -7.68 11.19
N TRP A 51 4.31 -6.75 10.27
CA TRP A 51 4.45 -6.97 8.84
C TRP A 51 5.56 -6.09 8.27
N SER A 52 6.30 -6.63 7.31
CA SER A 52 7.40 -5.96 6.59
C SER A 52 6.91 -5.15 5.39
N GLY A 53 5.69 -5.44 4.91
CA GLY A 53 5.07 -4.66 3.84
C GLY A 53 3.60 -4.98 3.66
N LEU A 54 2.96 -4.22 2.78
CA LEU A 54 1.61 -4.48 2.32
C LEU A 54 1.51 -4.27 0.81
N THR A 55 0.64 -5.04 0.17
CA THR A 55 0.20 -4.78 -1.20
C THR A 55 -1.31 -4.63 -1.20
N TYR A 56 -1.82 -3.58 -1.84
CA TYR A 56 -3.25 -3.37 -1.99
C TYR A 56 -3.66 -3.51 -3.44
N ALA A 57 -4.90 -3.96 -3.66
CA ALA A 57 -5.54 -4.02 -4.96
C ALA A 57 -6.94 -3.40 -4.86
N ILE A 58 -7.27 -2.54 -5.83
CA ILE A 58 -8.58 -1.92 -5.96
C ILE A 58 -9.19 -2.44 -7.25
N SER A 59 -10.40 -2.95 -7.19
CA SER A 59 -11.13 -3.48 -8.35
C SER A 59 -12.59 -3.07 -8.26
N LEU A 60 -13.25 -2.83 -9.39
CA LEU A 60 -14.71 -2.74 -9.45
C LEU A 60 -15.30 -4.15 -9.47
N THR A 61 -16.34 -4.40 -8.70
CA THR A 61 -17.11 -5.65 -8.79
C THR A 61 -17.99 -5.62 -10.04
N GLU A 62 -18.51 -6.78 -10.43
CA GLU A 62 -19.49 -6.88 -11.52
C GLU A 62 -20.77 -6.07 -11.24
N GLU A 63 -21.07 -5.82 -9.96
CA GLU A 63 -22.21 -5.04 -9.48
C GLU A 63 -21.93 -3.52 -9.44
N GLY A 64 -20.71 -3.10 -9.77
CA GLY A 64 -20.31 -1.69 -9.76
C GLY A 64 -19.79 -1.17 -8.41
N ASP A 65 -19.61 -2.04 -7.42
CA ASP A 65 -19.06 -1.66 -6.13
C ASP A 65 -17.53 -1.63 -6.16
N TRP A 66 -16.93 -0.72 -5.39
CA TRP A 66 -15.49 -0.71 -5.19
C TRP A 66 -15.07 -1.78 -4.18
N ARG A 67 -14.18 -2.69 -4.60
CA ARG A 67 -13.58 -3.70 -3.74
C ARG A 67 -12.10 -3.38 -3.49
N TYR A 68 -11.74 -3.31 -2.23
CA TYR A 68 -10.37 -3.13 -1.76
C TYR A 68 -9.87 -4.45 -1.15
N ARG A 69 -8.71 -4.94 -1.58
CA ARG A 69 -7.99 -6.06 -0.95
C ARG A 69 -6.65 -5.59 -0.45
N VAL A 70 -6.28 -5.99 0.75
CA VAL A 70 -4.98 -5.71 1.35
C VAL A 70 -4.35 -7.05 1.72
N HIS A 71 -3.11 -7.25 1.27
CA HIS A 71 -2.29 -8.41 1.60
C HIS A 71 -1.10 -7.94 2.42
N TYR A 72 -0.97 -8.45 3.64
CA TYR A 72 0.15 -8.19 4.53
C TYR A 72 1.27 -9.20 4.27
N HIS A 73 2.49 -8.69 4.19
CA HIS A 73 3.71 -9.49 4.10
C HIS A 73 4.36 -9.49 5.48
N TYR A 74 4.41 -10.65 6.14
CA TYR A 74 4.95 -10.77 7.50
C TYR A 74 6.47 -10.95 7.48
N GLU A 75 7.15 -10.47 8.52
CA GLU A 75 8.56 -10.83 8.75
C GLU A 75 8.63 -12.34 9.07
N GLN A 76 9.55 -13.06 8.44
CA GLN A 76 9.85 -14.46 8.77
C GLN A 76 10.72 -14.54 10.02
#